data_AF-A0A2N1PK18-F1
#
_entry.id   AF-A0A2N1PK18-F1
#
_cell.length_a   1.000
_cell.length_b   1.000
_cell.length_c   1.000
_cell.angle_alpha   90.00
_cell.angle_beta   90.00
_cell.angle_gamma   90.00
#
_symmetry.space_group_name_H-M   'P 1'
#
loop_
_entity.id
_entity.type
_entity.pdbx_description
1 polymer ?
#
loop_
_entity_poly.entity_id
_entity_poly.type
_entity_poly.pdbx_seq_one_letter_code
_entity_poly.pdbx_strand_id
1 'polypeptide(L)'
;MKIFSRNIMPVMSEMSAMPETPIQAVRHVLSVRHVLSAMLVISMMLAFPAQIAFSQDLPPAPPEIPDTPAWAVYVFLNADNNLDMAGLDDVKEMERGLKNAANIPVVVQIDRARTGAKRLLVTEDSSTTLQDLGEVDMGSADTLIEFLQWAHENYPARRTMLVIWNHGAGWYEGESRLSSGPRGISYDDTSGNHITTFQLRKIMDKACTILGKPLDILGFDACLMNMAEVIWQLGDGVKICVGSEETEPGDGWPYNSILSKLCANPEMSPVELSKIIVSKYTGSYWIPLYNVTQSAIDVAALKEFRDDFNFWVEAMLGLKDYEKQLFSNAWNNAQRFYYNSYADLFHFAKLVRKGILPIIGNKILREATDRVLSWEDRIVIKSSTGGSSMKNARGLSIHIDNLPAHSYYRHLAFAQDTLWDEFLTEFTPLPPPPPPEQGLTAAACSSRQYAPDSSIKEMITELGRRGDSSALKGLAERVRALPPRMLEEAGPILELIEQIRRNLE
;
A
#
# COMPACT_ATOMS: atom_id res chain seq x y z
N MET A 1 -51.91 62.20 -13.49
CA MET A 1 -51.46 63.54 -13.08
C MET A 1 -49.99 63.67 -13.45
N LYS A 2 -49.70 64.61 -14.35
CA LYS A 2 -48.46 65.37 -14.58
C LYS A 2 -47.09 64.82 -14.12
N ILE A 3 -45.99 64.91 -14.86
CA ILE A 3 -45.64 65.35 -16.24
C ILE A 3 -44.10 65.30 -16.30
N PHE A 4 -43.55 64.84 -17.45
CA PHE A 4 -42.26 65.23 -18.06
C PHE A 4 -40.96 64.83 -17.34
N SER A 5 -39.87 64.47 -18.00
CA SER A 5 -39.43 64.42 -19.41
C SER A 5 -37.94 64.06 -19.31
N ARG A 6 -37.16 63.55 -20.26
CA ARG A 6 -37.21 63.15 -21.67
C ARG A 6 -35.88 62.36 -21.79
N ASN A 7 -35.85 61.15 -22.33
CA ASN A 7 -35.54 60.83 -23.73
C ASN A 7 -34.24 61.51 -24.22
N ILE A 8 -33.29 60.77 -24.81
CA ILE A 8 -33.34 60.27 -26.19
C ILE A 8 -32.45 58.99 -26.31
N MET A 9 -33.04 57.79 -26.25
CA MET A 9 -33.48 56.92 -27.35
C MET A 9 -32.74 56.97 -28.74
N PRO A 10 -32.91 55.97 -29.62
CA PRO A 10 -31.89 54.95 -29.92
C PRO A 10 -31.80 54.60 -31.43
N VAL A 11 -31.36 53.37 -31.75
CA VAL A 11 -32.03 52.42 -32.68
C VAL A 11 -31.50 52.25 -34.14
N MET A 12 -31.28 50.96 -34.43
CA MET A 12 -31.53 50.18 -35.68
C MET A 12 -30.60 50.36 -36.90
N SER A 13 -29.99 49.25 -37.34
CA SER A 13 -30.44 48.29 -38.39
C SER A 13 -30.07 48.83 -39.78
N GLU A 14 -29.63 48.08 -40.79
CA GLU A 14 -29.94 46.73 -41.24
C GLU A 14 -29.08 46.48 -42.51
N MET A 15 -28.94 45.21 -42.93
CA MET A 15 -28.72 44.78 -44.35
C MET A 15 -27.33 45.08 -44.98
N SER A 16 -26.75 44.26 -45.87
CA SER A 16 -27.00 42.92 -46.42
C SER A 16 -25.80 42.56 -47.32
N ALA A 17 -25.65 41.26 -47.60
CA ALA A 17 -25.06 40.66 -48.82
C ALA A 17 -23.54 40.62 -49.04
N MET A 18 -23.04 39.38 -49.21
CA MET A 18 -21.79 39.02 -49.91
C MET A 18 -21.86 39.37 -51.41
N PRO A 19 -20.72 39.30 -52.13
CA PRO A 19 -20.59 38.20 -53.10
C PRO A 19 -19.17 37.60 -53.29
N GLU A 20 -19.18 36.29 -53.59
CA GLU A 20 -18.37 35.46 -54.51
C GLU A 20 -16.90 35.78 -54.90
N THR A 21 -16.08 34.71 -54.95
CA THR A 21 -14.72 34.61 -55.54
C THR A 21 -14.78 34.43 -57.07
N PRO A 22 -13.70 34.71 -57.86
CA PRO A 22 -12.79 33.61 -58.27
C PRO A 22 -11.32 33.97 -58.68
N ILE A 23 -10.42 32.98 -58.53
CA ILE A 23 -9.32 32.51 -59.43
C ILE A 23 -8.52 33.55 -60.26
N GLN A 24 -7.19 33.61 -60.11
CA GLN A 24 -6.20 33.31 -61.18
C GLN A 24 -4.73 33.43 -60.75
N ALA A 25 -3.96 32.40 -61.13
CA ALA A 25 -2.52 32.29 -61.06
C ALA A 25 -1.85 32.85 -62.33
N VAL A 26 -0.60 33.31 -62.22
CA VAL A 26 0.32 33.44 -63.37
C VAL A 26 1.61 32.69 -63.05
N ARG A 27 1.88 31.68 -63.90
CA ARG A 27 3.15 30.96 -64.07
C ARG A 27 3.96 31.59 -65.21
N HIS A 28 5.28 31.56 -65.09
CA HIS A 28 6.24 31.37 -66.20
C HIS A 28 7.40 30.53 -65.60
N VAL A 29 7.59 29.23 -65.87
CA VAL A 29 7.91 28.46 -67.11
C VAL A 29 9.44 28.41 -67.40
N LEU A 30 10.00 27.23 -67.08
CA LEU A 30 11.03 26.42 -67.78
C LEU A 30 12.45 26.98 -68.02
N SER A 31 13.48 26.26 -67.53
CA SER A 31 14.11 25.18 -68.32
C SER A 31 15.16 24.38 -67.53
N VAL A 32 15.14 23.06 -67.73
CA VAL A 32 16.15 22.07 -67.32
C VAL A 32 16.83 21.60 -68.60
N ARG A 33 18.18 21.58 -68.66
CA ARG A 33 19.03 20.51 -69.25
C ARG A 33 20.48 20.96 -69.52
N HIS A 34 21.40 20.07 -69.13
CA HIS A 34 22.66 19.58 -69.76
C HIS A 34 23.69 19.30 -68.63
N VAL A 35 23.67 18.13 -67.97
CA VAL A 35 24.31 16.83 -68.36
C VAL A 35 25.84 16.84 -68.17
N LEU A 36 26.26 16.21 -67.07
CA LEU A 36 27.37 15.25 -66.88
C LEU A 36 28.67 15.45 -67.70
N SER A 37 29.79 15.63 -66.99
CA SER A 37 30.94 14.70 -67.03
C SER A 37 32.07 15.06 -66.06
N ALA A 38 32.79 14.03 -65.64
CA ALA A 38 34.09 13.98 -64.95
C ALA A 38 34.07 13.88 -63.42
N MET A 39 33.76 12.65 -62.98
CA MET A 39 34.49 11.97 -61.90
C MET A 39 36.01 12.07 -62.13
N LEU A 40 36.75 12.54 -61.12
CA LEU A 40 38.00 11.96 -60.57
C LEU A 40 38.67 13.05 -59.73
N VAL A 41 38.61 12.95 -58.40
CA VAL A 41 39.75 12.95 -57.45
C VAL A 41 39.14 12.59 -56.09
N ILE A 42 38.99 11.30 -55.84
CA ILE A 42 38.99 10.73 -54.49
C ILE A 42 40.43 10.28 -54.27
N SER A 43 41.18 10.98 -53.41
CA SER A 43 42.12 10.36 -52.46
C SER A 43 42.76 11.45 -51.59
N MET A 44 42.82 11.19 -50.28
CA MET A 44 43.56 11.91 -49.24
C MET A 44 43.01 13.26 -48.76
N MET A 45 41.91 13.22 -48.01
CA MET A 45 41.78 14.05 -46.78
C MET A 45 41.01 13.25 -45.72
N LEU A 46 41.73 12.29 -45.10
CA LEU A 46 41.37 11.72 -43.80
C LEU A 46 42.33 12.32 -42.78
N ALA A 47 41.82 13.22 -41.93
CA ALA A 47 42.18 13.33 -40.51
C ALA A 47 41.45 14.52 -39.86
N PHE A 48 40.58 14.19 -38.89
CA PHE A 48 39.93 15.04 -37.86
C PHE A 48 38.79 16.00 -38.26
N PRO A 49 37.52 15.62 -37.98
CA PRO A 49 36.53 16.58 -37.54
C PRO A 49 36.65 16.80 -36.03
N ALA A 50 36.82 18.06 -35.62
CA ALA A 50 36.67 18.49 -34.23
C ALA A 50 35.17 18.44 -33.86
N GLN A 51 34.78 17.48 -33.03
CA GLN A 51 33.48 17.48 -32.37
C GLN A 51 33.52 18.53 -31.24
N ILE A 52 32.78 19.63 -31.37
CA ILE A 52 32.43 20.46 -30.22
C ILE A 52 31.32 19.72 -29.48
N ALA A 53 31.69 18.99 -28.43
CA ALA A 53 30.73 18.45 -27.48
C ALA A 53 30.38 19.56 -26.48
N PHE A 54 29.12 20.01 -26.51
CA PHE A 54 28.55 20.72 -25.37
C PHE A 54 28.35 19.69 -24.24
N SER A 55 29.33 19.62 -23.32
CA SER A 55 29.12 19.00 -22.01
C SER A 55 28.17 19.90 -21.24
N GLN A 56 26.94 19.45 -21.00
CA GLN A 56 26.20 19.95 -19.86
C GLN A 56 26.88 19.35 -18.64
N ASP A 57 27.80 20.10 -18.03
CA ASP A 57 28.34 19.75 -16.73
C ASP A 57 27.17 19.81 -15.73
N LEU A 58 26.53 18.67 -15.53
CA LEU A 58 25.68 18.44 -14.36
C LEU A 58 26.52 18.84 -13.13
N PRO A 59 25.94 19.55 -12.14
CA PRO A 59 26.64 19.80 -10.90
C PRO A 59 27.17 18.46 -10.37
N PRO A 60 28.42 18.42 -9.88
CA PRO A 60 28.97 17.19 -9.33
C PRO A 60 27.99 16.66 -8.29
N ALA A 61 27.67 15.37 -8.38
CA ALA A 61 26.91 14.70 -7.34
C ALA A 61 27.54 15.04 -5.98
N PRO A 62 26.74 15.27 -4.92
CA PRO A 62 27.27 15.49 -3.59
C PRO A 62 28.34 14.44 -3.30
N PRO A 63 29.50 14.82 -2.75
CA PRO A 63 30.56 13.85 -2.48
C PRO A 63 29.97 12.71 -1.64
N GLU A 64 30.07 11.48 -2.15
CA GLU A 64 29.74 10.30 -1.37
C GLU A 64 30.58 10.34 -0.10
N ILE A 65 29.92 10.47 1.05
CA ILE A 65 30.60 10.37 2.35
C ILE A 65 31.08 8.91 2.44
N PRO A 66 32.40 8.66 2.46
CA PRO A 66 32.93 7.32 2.68
C PRO A 66 32.35 6.80 4.00
N ASP A 67 31.85 5.57 3.99
CA ASP A 67 31.19 4.86 5.11
C ASP A 67 29.67 5.08 5.33
N THR A 68 28.95 5.72 4.39
CA THR A 68 27.47 5.76 4.47
C THR A 68 26.85 4.35 4.38
N PRO A 69 26.10 3.89 5.39
CA PRO A 69 25.35 2.63 5.37
C PRO A 69 24.52 2.43 4.10
N ALA A 70 24.43 1.19 3.64
CA ALA A 70 23.58 0.83 2.51
C ALA A 70 22.08 1.00 2.82
N TRP A 71 21.69 0.70 4.06
CA TRP A 71 20.33 0.84 4.58
C TRP A 71 20.32 1.52 5.94
N ALA A 72 19.27 2.30 6.19
CA ALA A 72 18.81 2.65 7.52
C ALA A 72 17.37 2.19 7.70
N VAL A 73 17.05 1.71 8.91
CA VAL A 73 15.71 1.29 9.30
C VAL A 73 15.23 2.20 10.44
N TYR A 74 14.17 2.95 10.18
CA TYR A 74 13.54 3.85 11.14
C TYR A 74 12.21 3.27 11.54
N VAL A 75 11.98 3.04 12.84
CA VAL A 75 10.71 2.49 13.34
C VAL A 75 10.04 3.53 14.23
N PHE A 76 8.88 4.01 13.81
CA PHE A 76 8.01 4.86 14.60
C PHE A 76 7.00 3.97 15.31
N LEU A 77 7.31 3.65 16.57
CA LEU A 77 6.66 2.60 17.35
C LEU A 77 5.77 3.23 18.41
N ASN A 78 4.53 3.54 18.03
CA ASN A 78 3.56 4.03 18.98
C ASN A 78 2.96 2.84 19.75
N ALA A 79 3.40 2.64 20.99
CA ALA A 79 2.90 1.60 21.88
C ALA A 79 2.18 2.21 23.11
N ASP A 80 1.75 3.47 23.02
CA ASP A 80 0.87 4.09 24.00
C ASP A 80 -0.59 3.68 23.76
N ASN A 81 -0.85 2.40 24.00
CA ASN A 81 -2.19 1.78 24.01
C ASN A 81 -2.06 0.33 24.51
N ASN A 82 -3.07 -0.50 24.23
CA ASN A 82 -3.10 -1.91 24.58
C ASN A 82 -2.03 -2.79 23.89
N LEU A 83 -1.23 -2.24 22.96
CA LEU A 83 -0.11 -2.94 22.33
C LEU A 83 1.26 -2.64 22.97
N ASP A 84 1.34 -1.90 24.08
CA ASP A 84 2.58 -1.53 24.80
C ASP A 84 3.61 -2.68 24.85
N MET A 85 3.19 -3.84 25.37
CA MET A 85 4.09 -4.97 25.54
C MET A 85 4.52 -5.60 24.21
N ALA A 86 3.69 -5.55 23.15
CA ALA A 86 4.08 -6.04 21.83
C ALA A 86 5.21 -5.19 21.26
N GLY A 87 5.10 -3.86 21.36
CA GLY A 87 6.16 -2.95 20.91
C GLY A 87 7.50 -3.19 21.62
N LEU A 88 7.47 -3.51 22.91
CA LEU A 88 8.69 -3.89 23.65
C LEU A 88 9.28 -5.22 23.16
N ASP A 89 8.43 -6.20 22.83
CA ASP A 89 8.90 -7.49 22.32
C ASP A 89 9.47 -7.34 20.90
N ASP A 90 8.93 -6.45 20.08
CA ASP A 90 9.47 -6.11 18.75
C ASP A 90 10.83 -5.43 18.83
N VAL A 91 11.06 -4.52 19.78
CA VAL A 91 12.41 -3.96 20.01
C VAL A 91 13.41 -5.08 20.33
N LYS A 92 13.03 -6.06 21.18
CA LYS A 92 13.90 -7.22 21.46
C LYS A 92 14.06 -8.14 20.25
N GLU A 93 13.08 -8.24 19.36
CA GLU A 93 13.24 -8.92 18.08
C GLU A 93 14.25 -8.20 17.19
N MET A 94 14.20 -6.88 17.14
CA MET A 94 15.19 -6.09 16.41
C MET A 94 16.60 -6.30 16.97
N GLU A 95 16.78 -6.26 18.29
CA GLU A 95 18.05 -6.55 18.98
C GLU A 95 18.60 -7.94 18.58
N ARG A 96 17.74 -8.96 18.58
CA ARG A 96 18.11 -10.34 18.18
C ARG A 96 18.39 -10.48 16.67
N GLY A 97 17.81 -9.63 15.84
CA GLY A 97 17.98 -9.63 14.38
C GLY A 97 19.28 -9.03 13.90
N LEU A 98 19.95 -8.22 14.73
CA LEU A 98 21.19 -7.51 14.40
C LEU A 98 22.46 -8.31 14.72
N LYS A 99 22.35 -9.63 14.90
CA LYS A 99 23.53 -10.49 15.13
C LYS A 99 24.49 -10.46 13.96
N ASN A 100 25.75 -10.11 14.22
CA ASN A 100 26.78 -9.91 13.19
C ASN A 100 26.45 -8.77 12.19
N ALA A 101 25.75 -7.73 12.64
CA ALA A 101 25.28 -6.67 11.77
C ALA A 101 26.42 -6.00 11.00
N ALA A 102 26.31 -6.02 9.66
CA ALA A 102 26.85 -4.96 8.82
C ALA A 102 26.35 -3.61 9.35
N ASN A 103 27.12 -2.54 9.15
CA ASN A 103 26.81 -1.17 9.59
C ASN A 103 25.42 -0.68 9.07
N ILE A 104 24.33 -1.10 9.70
CA ILE A 104 22.92 -0.78 9.37
C ILE A 104 22.32 -0.11 10.62
N PRO A 105 22.13 1.22 10.63
CA PRO A 105 21.45 1.86 11.73
C PRO A 105 19.99 1.44 11.79
N VAL A 106 19.59 0.93 12.95
CA VAL A 106 18.19 0.71 13.33
C VAL A 106 17.89 1.66 14.49
N VAL A 107 17.06 2.67 14.22
CA VAL A 107 16.62 3.62 15.25
C VAL A 107 15.12 3.56 15.43
N VAL A 108 14.70 3.63 16.68
CA VAL A 108 13.31 3.47 17.08
C VAL A 108 12.91 4.68 17.92
N GLN A 109 11.83 5.37 17.54
CA GLN A 109 11.11 6.21 18.50
C GLN A 109 9.94 5.39 19.02
N ILE A 110 10.07 4.92 20.26
CA ILE A 110 9.05 4.13 20.94
C ILE A 110 8.38 4.99 21.99
N ASP A 111 7.05 5.05 21.97
CA ASP A 111 6.25 5.58 23.07
C ASP A 111 5.50 4.46 23.76
N ARG A 112 5.48 4.47 25.09
CA ARG A 112 4.88 3.42 25.91
C ARG A 112 3.95 4.06 26.93
N ALA A 113 2.78 3.46 27.10
CA ALA A 113 1.68 3.99 27.90
C ALA A 113 1.97 4.36 29.36
N ARG A 114 3.10 3.93 29.92
CA ARG A 114 3.49 4.26 31.30
C ARG A 114 4.83 4.96 31.43
N THR A 115 5.63 5.02 30.37
CA THR A 115 7.01 5.50 30.46
C THR A 115 7.34 6.60 29.47
N GLY A 116 6.38 7.01 28.63
CA GLY A 116 6.56 8.02 27.59
C GLY A 116 7.51 7.57 26.48
N ALA A 117 7.80 8.51 25.59
CA ALA A 117 8.58 8.32 24.39
C ALA A 117 10.09 8.41 24.61
N LYS A 118 10.80 7.54 23.89
CA LYS A 118 12.26 7.51 23.84
C LYS A 118 12.73 7.26 22.42
N ARG A 119 13.89 7.81 22.10
CA ARG A 119 14.67 7.45 20.91
C ARG A 119 15.74 6.46 21.28
N LEU A 120 15.74 5.32 20.61
CA LEU A 120 16.65 4.21 20.84
C LEU A 120 17.54 4.01 19.62
N LEU A 121 18.83 3.73 19.86
CA LEU A 121 19.68 3.02 18.92
C LEU A 121 19.61 1.53 19.26
N VAL A 122 19.13 0.72 18.33
CA VAL A 122 19.08 -0.74 18.52
C VAL A 122 20.39 -1.35 18.00
N THR A 123 20.99 -2.21 18.80
CA THR A 123 22.22 -2.94 18.50
C THR A 123 22.05 -4.42 18.80
N GLU A 124 23.06 -5.24 18.50
CA GLU A 124 23.03 -6.67 18.84
C GLU A 124 22.75 -6.87 20.34
N ASP A 125 21.67 -7.61 20.63
CA ASP A 125 21.24 -8.02 21.97
C ASP A 125 21.05 -6.85 22.99
N SER A 126 20.99 -5.58 22.55
CA SER A 126 20.71 -4.42 23.42
C SER A 126 20.31 -3.15 22.67
N SER A 127 19.64 -2.23 23.37
CA SER A 127 19.29 -0.89 22.87
C SER A 127 19.77 0.21 23.81
N THR A 128 20.29 1.29 23.22
CA THR A 128 20.74 2.48 23.97
C THR A 128 19.73 3.59 23.83
N THR A 129 19.26 4.16 24.95
CA THR A 129 18.45 5.38 24.93
C THR A 129 19.32 6.57 24.53
N LEU A 130 19.03 7.16 23.39
CA LEU A 130 19.69 8.36 22.85
C LEU A 130 19.04 9.63 23.37
N GLN A 131 17.72 9.59 23.56
CA GLN A 131 16.93 10.72 24.03
C GLN A 131 15.70 10.22 24.79
N ASP A 132 15.42 10.82 25.94
CA ASP A 132 14.15 10.70 26.64
C ASP A 132 13.30 11.93 26.27
N LEU A 133 12.15 11.69 25.64
CA LEU A 133 11.26 12.74 25.15
C LEU A 133 10.13 13.04 26.15
N GLY A 134 9.96 12.21 27.18
CA GLY A 134 8.74 12.19 27.96
C GLY A 134 7.53 11.82 27.09
N GLU A 135 6.34 12.24 27.52
CA GLU A 135 5.11 12.01 26.75
C GLU A 135 5.08 12.87 25.47
N VAL A 136 4.83 12.25 24.31
CA VAL A 136 4.64 12.98 23.04
C VAL A 136 3.43 12.41 22.31
N ASP A 137 2.68 13.26 21.61
CA ASP A 137 1.57 12.78 20.78
C ASP A 137 2.11 12.03 19.55
N MET A 138 2.15 10.70 19.62
CA MET A 138 2.58 9.86 18.51
C MET A 138 1.49 9.68 17.46
N GLY A 139 0.25 10.12 17.72
CA GLY A 139 -0.80 10.27 16.72
C GLY A 139 -0.63 11.51 15.84
N SER A 140 0.32 12.40 16.15
CA SER A 140 0.58 13.60 15.35
C SER A 140 1.49 13.32 14.15
N ALA A 141 1.06 13.80 12.99
CA ALA A 141 1.88 13.83 11.78
C ALA A 141 3.20 14.59 11.97
N ASP A 142 3.21 15.65 12.78
CA ASP A 142 4.40 16.45 13.02
C ASP A 142 5.43 15.69 13.86
N THR A 143 5.00 14.91 14.86
CA THR A 143 5.89 14.04 15.66
C THR A 143 6.61 13.01 14.79
N LEU A 144 5.91 12.40 13.83
CA LEU A 144 6.51 11.46 12.88
C LEU A 144 7.52 12.15 11.93
N ILE A 145 7.19 13.35 11.44
CA ILE A 145 8.09 14.14 10.58
C ILE A 145 9.35 14.53 11.35
N GLU A 146 9.21 14.98 12.60
CA GLU A 146 10.34 15.33 13.48
C GLU A 146 11.23 14.13 13.78
N PHE A 147 10.64 12.95 14.03
CA PHE A 147 11.39 11.71 14.17
C PHE A 147 12.18 11.39 12.91
N LEU A 148 11.54 11.43 11.74
CA LEU A 148 12.20 11.12 10.47
C LEU A 148 13.36 12.09 10.17
N GLN A 149 13.15 13.39 10.43
CA GLN A 149 14.19 14.39 10.27
C GLN A 149 15.38 14.10 11.18
N TRP A 150 15.13 13.91 12.48
CA TRP A 150 16.18 13.58 13.44
C TRP A 150 16.91 12.28 13.08
N ALA A 151 16.17 11.24 12.67
CA ALA A 151 16.75 9.96 12.29
C ALA A 151 17.66 10.09 11.06
N HIS A 152 17.23 10.83 10.04
CA HIS A 152 18.03 11.05 8.84
C HIS A 152 19.28 11.91 9.10
N GLU A 153 19.17 12.94 9.93
CA GLU A 153 20.30 13.80 10.30
C GLU A 153 21.39 13.06 11.09
N ASN A 154 21.00 12.11 11.94
CA ASN A 154 21.94 11.38 12.81
C ASN A 154 22.41 10.04 12.23
N TYR A 155 21.60 9.41 11.37
CA TYR A 155 21.85 8.06 10.84
C TYR A 155 21.58 7.94 9.34
N PRO A 156 22.19 8.79 8.48
CA PRO A 156 21.94 8.78 7.04
C PRO A 156 22.36 7.45 6.40
N ALA A 157 21.63 7.03 5.36
CA ALA A 157 21.95 5.86 4.57
C ALA A 157 21.56 6.05 3.09
N ARG A 158 22.12 5.21 2.21
CA ARG A 158 21.80 5.24 0.78
C ARG A 158 20.37 4.80 0.49
N ARG A 159 19.76 3.96 1.34
CA ARG A 159 18.38 3.51 1.27
C ARG A 159 17.72 3.60 2.63
N THR A 160 16.45 3.98 2.67
CA THR A 160 15.72 4.18 3.92
C THR A 160 14.42 3.39 3.93
N MET A 161 14.23 2.60 4.98
CA MET A 161 12.95 2.02 5.33
C MET A 161 12.39 2.76 6.55
N LEU A 162 11.17 3.27 6.43
CA LEU A 162 10.40 3.79 7.56
C LEU A 162 9.27 2.81 7.85
N VAL A 163 9.13 2.38 9.09
CA VAL A 163 8.01 1.56 9.56
C VAL A 163 7.16 2.38 10.52
N ILE A 164 5.85 2.42 10.27
CA ILE A 164 4.86 2.96 11.20
C ILE A 164 4.16 1.76 11.83
N TRP A 165 4.34 1.60 13.13
CA TRP A 165 3.85 0.48 13.92
C TRP A 165 2.78 0.94 14.89
N ASN A 166 1.60 0.30 14.87
CA ASN A 166 0.47 0.42 15.82
C ASN A 166 -0.74 -0.38 15.27
N HIS A 167 -1.94 -0.15 15.81
CA HIS A 167 -3.22 -0.29 15.12
C HIS A 167 -3.28 0.51 13.82
N GLY A 168 -4.06 -0.03 12.88
CA GLY A 168 -4.46 0.61 11.64
C GLY A 168 -5.93 0.33 11.34
N ALA A 169 -6.54 1.19 10.55
CA ALA A 169 -7.94 1.05 10.14
C ALA A 169 -8.15 1.33 8.65
N GLY A 170 -7.07 1.38 7.85
CA GLY A 170 -7.12 1.91 6.50
C GLY A 170 -7.69 3.33 6.50
N TRP A 171 -8.58 3.63 5.55
CA TRP A 171 -9.24 4.93 5.49
C TRP A 171 -10.51 5.04 6.35
N TYR A 172 -10.94 3.96 7.02
CA TYR A 172 -12.30 3.77 7.57
C TYR A 172 -12.85 5.05 8.20
N GLU A 173 -14.14 5.33 8.00
CA GLU A 173 -14.81 6.41 8.71
C GLU A 173 -15.81 5.81 9.69
N GLY A 174 -15.79 6.26 10.94
CA GLY A 174 -16.76 5.78 11.92
C GLY A 174 -18.14 6.39 11.66
N GLU A 175 -19.16 5.53 11.64
CA GLU A 175 -20.55 5.92 11.37
C GLU A 175 -21.30 6.47 12.60
N SER A 176 -20.77 6.28 13.80
CA SER A 176 -21.42 6.72 15.03
C SER A 176 -21.00 8.14 15.40
N ARG A 177 -21.94 8.93 15.97
CA ARG A 177 -21.66 10.27 16.51
C ARG A 177 -20.60 10.29 17.62
N LEU A 178 -20.30 9.14 18.24
CA LEU A 178 -19.30 8.98 19.30
C LEU A 178 -17.93 8.57 18.74
N SER A 179 -17.86 8.25 17.46
CA SER A 179 -16.65 7.76 16.78
C SER A 179 -16.53 8.32 15.35
N SER A 180 -17.07 9.51 15.12
CA SER A 180 -17.14 10.15 13.81
C SER A 180 -15.82 10.81 13.44
N GLY A 181 -15.31 10.50 12.25
CA GLY A 181 -14.12 11.12 11.68
C GLY A 181 -13.28 10.13 10.88
N PRO A 182 -12.34 10.65 10.06
CA PRO A 182 -11.44 9.81 9.29
C PRO A 182 -10.46 9.07 10.21
N ARG A 183 -10.32 7.77 9.99
CA ARG A 183 -9.34 6.94 10.68
C ARG A 183 -7.99 6.93 9.94
N GLY A 184 -7.07 6.15 10.47
CA GLY A 184 -5.78 5.89 9.86
C GLY A 184 -4.98 4.94 10.73
N ILE A 185 -3.83 5.39 11.21
CA ILE A 185 -2.80 4.58 11.86
C ILE A 185 -2.21 5.33 13.07
N SER A 186 -1.50 4.62 13.94
CA SER A 186 -0.75 5.19 15.06
C SER A 186 -1.65 5.84 16.10
N TYR A 187 -2.50 5.02 16.72
CA TYR A 187 -3.43 5.45 17.76
C TYR A 187 -2.70 5.60 19.10
N ASP A 188 -2.88 6.76 19.71
CA ASP A 188 -2.22 7.20 20.93
C ASP A 188 -3.28 7.46 22.01
N ASP A 189 -3.34 6.59 23.03
CA ASP A 189 -4.41 6.61 24.03
C ASP A 189 -4.28 7.81 24.98
N THR A 190 -3.07 8.29 25.27
CA THR A 190 -2.85 9.43 26.18
C THR A 190 -3.28 10.75 25.56
N SER A 191 -2.94 10.98 24.29
CA SER A 191 -3.39 12.18 23.54
C SER A 191 -4.82 12.04 23.00
N GLY A 192 -5.30 10.81 22.79
CA GLY A 192 -6.56 10.51 22.10
C GLY A 192 -6.51 10.81 20.60
N ASN A 193 -5.31 10.88 20.02
CA ASN A 193 -5.06 11.24 18.63
C ASN A 193 -4.63 10.02 17.79
N HIS A 194 -4.64 10.18 16.47
CA HIS A 194 -4.10 9.22 15.51
C HIS A 194 -3.73 9.93 14.19
N ILE A 195 -2.81 9.33 13.43
CA ILE A 195 -2.46 9.84 12.10
C ILE A 195 -3.58 9.43 11.14
N THR A 196 -4.37 10.41 10.69
CA THR A 196 -5.42 10.17 9.70
C THR A 196 -4.82 9.81 8.33
N THR A 197 -5.57 9.06 7.52
CA THR A 197 -5.16 8.73 6.14
C THR A 197 -4.86 9.98 5.30
N PHE A 198 -5.54 11.10 5.56
CA PHE A 198 -5.28 12.39 4.89
C PHE A 198 -3.91 12.97 5.24
N GLN A 199 -3.45 12.80 6.47
CA GLN A 199 -2.17 13.33 6.92
C GLN A 199 -0.97 12.59 6.32
N LEU A 200 -1.15 11.35 5.84
CA LEU A 200 -0.08 10.58 5.20
C LEU A 200 0.54 11.33 4.02
N ARG A 201 -0.26 12.08 3.24
CA ARG A 201 0.26 12.91 2.14
C ARG A 201 1.26 13.95 2.63
N LYS A 202 0.91 14.70 3.68
CA LYS A 202 1.79 15.70 4.29
C LYS A 202 3.08 15.05 4.78
N ILE A 203 2.99 13.89 5.44
CA ILE A 203 4.15 13.18 5.97
C ILE A 203 5.07 12.74 4.84
N MET A 204 4.55 12.16 3.76
CA MET A 204 5.36 11.66 2.65
C MET A 204 5.97 12.77 1.80
N ASP A 205 5.26 13.89 1.59
CA ASP A 205 5.83 15.07 0.93
C ASP A 205 7.01 15.65 1.73
N LYS A 206 6.88 15.67 3.07
CA LYS A 206 7.95 16.08 3.98
C LYS A 206 9.09 15.08 4.03
N ALA A 207 8.80 13.78 4.05
CA ALA A 207 9.81 12.72 3.98
C ALA A 207 10.66 12.86 2.72
N CYS A 208 10.03 13.09 1.56
CA CYS A 208 10.74 13.31 0.30
C CYS A 208 11.67 14.52 0.36
N THR A 209 11.22 15.61 1.01
CA THR A 209 12.03 16.82 1.23
C THR A 209 13.22 16.55 2.15
N ILE A 210 13.00 15.86 3.28
CA ILE A 210 14.02 15.54 4.28
C ILE A 210 15.10 14.65 3.68
N LEU A 211 14.71 13.61 2.94
CA LEU A 211 15.61 12.62 2.36
C LEU A 211 16.26 13.11 1.04
N GLY A 212 15.74 14.18 0.43
CA GLY A 212 16.11 14.64 -0.91
C GLY A 212 15.70 13.69 -2.05
N LYS A 213 14.88 12.68 -1.74
CA LYS A 213 14.38 11.64 -2.66
C LYS A 213 13.14 10.95 -2.07
N PRO A 214 12.33 10.26 -2.89
CA PRO A 214 11.30 9.38 -2.37
C PRO A 214 11.86 8.32 -1.41
N LEU A 215 11.13 8.05 -0.33
CA LEU A 215 11.41 6.98 0.62
C LEU A 215 11.44 5.63 -0.12
N ASP A 216 12.44 4.79 0.18
CA ASP A 216 12.61 3.54 -0.56
C ASP A 216 11.56 2.49 -0.16
N ILE A 217 11.27 2.34 1.14
CA ILE A 217 10.19 1.48 1.65
C ILE A 217 9.45 2.19 2.77
N LEU A 218 8.12 2.29 2.65
CA LEU A 218 7.22 2.52 3.77
C LEU A 218 6.62 1.18 4.21
N GLY A 219 6.84 0.80 5.46
CA GLY A 219 6.21 -0.35 6.09
C GLY A 219 5.07 0.08 7.01
N PHE A 220 3.93 -0.57 6.88
CA PHE A 220 2.85 -0.52 7.84
C PHE A 220 2.82 -1.84 8.59
N ASP A 221 3.37 -1.85 9.81
CA ASP A 221 3.17 -2.93 10.78
C ASP A 221 1.88 -2.61 11.54
N ALA A 222 0.78 -2.67 10.79
CA ALA A 222 -0.53 -2.19 11.17
C ALA A 222 -1.64 -2.75 10.27
N CYS A 223 -2.79 -2.97 10.87
CA CYS A 223 -3.97 -3.53 10.21
C CYS A 223 -4.46 -2.68 9.01
N LEU A 224 -4.88 -3.35 7.94
CA LEU A 224 -5.74 -2.78 6.87
C LEU A 224 -5.13 -1.63 6.05
N MET A 225 -3.82 -1.41 6.12
CA MET A 225 -3.17 -0.26 5.49
C MET A 225 -2.84 -0.49 4.01
N ASN A 226 -2.83 -1.73 3.51
CA ASN A 226 -2.48 -2.03 2.13
C ASN A 226 -3.69 -1.92 1.19
N MET A 227 -4.19 -0.70 1.11
CA MET A 227 -5.44 -0.32 0.48
C MET A 227 -5.19 0.75 -0.59
N ALA A 228 -5.86 0.66 -1.73
CA ALA A 228 -5.66 1.57 -2.87
C ALA A 228 -5.79 3.04 -2.45
N GLU A 229 -6.80 3.36 -1.65
CA GLU A 229 -7.06 4.70 -1.12
C GLU A 229 -5.94 5.23 -0.22
N VAL A 230 -5.38 4.37 0.63
CA VAL A 230 -4.29 4.72 1.54
C VAL A 230 -3.00 4.93 0.76
N ILE A 231 -2.67 3.99 -0.13
CA ILE A 231 -1.42 4.03 -0.91
C ILE A 231 -1.42 5.21 -1.88
N TRP A 232 -2.58 5.57 -2.44
CA TRP A 232 -2.71 6.76 -3.29
C TRP A 232 -2.35 8.05 -2.56
N GLN A 233 -2.70 8.17 -1.27
CA GLN A 233 -2.38 9.36 -0.46
C GLN A 233 -0.87 9.54 -0.23
N LEU A 234 -0.06 8.49 -0.40
CA LEU A 234 1.40 8.58 -0.24
C LEU A 234 2.06 9.46 -1.31
N GLY A 235 1.37 9.73 -2.43
CA GLY A 235 1.88 10.59 -3.48
C GLY A 235 3.21 10.06 -4.06
N ASP A 236 4.10 10.95 -4.49
CA ASP A 236 5.43 10.59 -5.05
C ASP A 236 6.49 10.38 -3.97
N GLY A 237 6.11 10.46 -2.68
CA GLY A 237 7.04 10.43 -1.57
C GLY A 237 7.58 9.05 -1.22
N VAL A 238 7.05 7.97 -1.83
CA VAL A 238 7.39 6.58 -1.52
C VAL A 238 7.52 5.75 -2.80
N LYS A 239 8.49 4.84 -2.84
CA LYS A 239 8.65 3.89 -3.96
C LYS A 239 7.84 2.61 -3.75
N ILE A 240 8.00 1.97 -2.58
CA ILE A 240 7.34 0.71 -2.23
C ILE A 240 6.61 0.84 -0.90
N CYS A 241 5.35 0.43 -0.87
CA CYS A 241 4.57 0.28 0.35
C CYS A 241 4.48 -1.22 0.70
N VAL A 242 4.66 -1.58 1.98
CA VAL A 242 4.47 -2.94 2.48
C VAL A 242 3.46 -2.90 3.62
N GLY A 243 2.41 -3.71 3.55
CA GLY A 243 1.39 -3.81 4.59
C GLY A 243 0.37 -4.91 4.33
N SER A 244 -0.54 -5.09 5.28
CA SER A 244 -1.64 -6.06 5.19
C SER A 244 -2.94 -5.44 4.67
N GLU A 245 -3.69 -6.22 3.88
CA GLU A 245 -5.08 -5.93 3.49
C GLU A 245 -6.06 -6.26 4.63
N GLU A 246 -5.68 -7.19 5.50
CA GLU A 246 -6.40 -7.69 6.67
C GLU A 246 -5.80 -7.12 7.98
N THR A 247 -6.43 -7.40 9.11
CA THR A 247 -5.85 -7.25 10.44
C THR A 247 -4.55 -8.06 10.59
N GLU A 248 -3.60 -7.49 11.32
CA GLU A 248 -2.35 -8.17 11.70
C GLU A 248 -2.48 -8.70 13.13
N PRO A 249 -1.93 -9.89 13.45
CA PRO A 249 -1.81 -10.34 14.83
C PRO A 249 -0.96 -9.36 15.65
N GLY A 250 -1.21 -9.28 16.96
CA GLY A 250 -0.52 -8.32 17.83
C GLY A 250 1.00 -8.54 17.97
N ASP A 251 1.54 -9.66 17.49
CA ASP A 251 2.98 -9.92 17.43
C ASP A 251 3.67 -9.21 16.25
N GLY A 252 2.91 -8.66 15.29
CA GLY A 252 3.44 -7.83 14.20
C GLY A 252 4.46 -8.51 13.27
N TRP A 253 5.43 -7.73 12.79
CA TRP A 253 6.45 -8.24 11.89
C TRP A 253 7.55 -9.02 12.63
N PRO A 254 8.05 -10.15 12.08
CA PRO A 254 9.16 -10.89 12.69
C PRO A 254 10.50 -10.19 12.44
N TYR A 255 10.75 -9.08 13.15
CA TYR A 255 11.88 -8.17 12.94
C TYR A 255 13.21 -8.89 13.00
N ASN A 256 13.34 -9.88 13.90
CA ASN A 256 14.54 -10.69 14.02
C ASN A 256 14.92 -11.37 12.69
N SER A 257 13.94 -11.95 11.99
CA SER A 257 14.12 -12.71 10.76
C SER A 257 14.35 -11.80 9.56
N ILE A 258 13.70 -10.64 9.55
CA ILE A 258 13.83 -9.62 8.50
C ILE A 258 15.22 -8.97 8.59
N LEU A 259 15.58 -8.45 9.77
CA LEU A 259 16.86 -7.77 9.98
C LEU A 259 18.05 -8.71 9.84
N SER A 260 17.92 -9.98 10.26
CA SER A 260 18.98 -10.98 10.01
C SER A 260 19.25 -11.17 8.51
N LYS A 261 18.21 -11.12 7.67
CA LYS A 261 18.38 -11.21 6.21
C LYS A 261 19.01 -9.95 5.64
N LEU A 262 18.62 -8.78 6.15
CA LEU A 262 19.22 -7.51 5.74
C LEU A 262 20.70 -7.42 6.13
N CYS A 263 21.06 -7.82 7.36
CA CYS A 263 22.45 -7.87 7.83
C CYS A 263 23.32 -8.82 7.00
N ALA A 264 22.76 -9.95 6.57
CA ALA A 264 23.48 -10.92 5.73
C ALA A 264 23.67 -10.45 4.28
N ASN A 265 22.86 -9.51 3.79
CA ASN A 265 22.99 -8.93 2.46
C ASN A 265 22.61 -7.43 2.47
N PRO A 266 23.47 -6.56 3.02
CA PRO A 266 23.16 -5.15 3.21
C PRO A 266 23.01 -4.39 1.88
N GLU A 267 23.45 -4.93 0.75
CA GLU A 267 23.29 -4.28 -0.55
C GLU A 267 21.99 -4.64 -1.27
N MET A 268 21.12 -5.46 -0.67
CA MET A 268 19.86 -5.86 -1.29
C MET A 268 19.02 -4.64 -1.69
N SER A 269 18.38 -4.76 -2.85
CA SER A 269 17.48 -3.74 -3.37
C SER A 269 16.21 -3.60 -2.52
N PRO A 270 15.51 -2.45 -2.61
CA PRO A 270 14.21 -2.29 -1.95
C PRO A 270 13.21 -3.40 -2.31
N VAL A 271 13.13 -3.78 -3.58
CA VAL A 271 12.26 -4.87 -4.06
C VAL A 271 12.59 -6.21 -3.38
N GLU A 272 13.87 -6.55 -3.23
CA GLU A 272 14.29 -7.79 -2.56
C GLU A 272 13.93 -7.76 -1.07
N LEU A 273 14.19 -6.65 -0.38
CA LEU A 273 13.85 -6.49 1.03
C LEU A 273 12.33 -6.58 1.26
N SER A 274 11.52 -5.87 0.46
CA SER A 274 10.05 -5.95 0.54
C SER A 274 9.53 -7.38 0.30
N LYS A 275 10.13 -8.12 -0.65
CA LYS A 275 9.77 -9.53 -0.89
C LYS A 275 10.14 -10.44 0.28
N ILE A 276 11.20 -10.12 1.01
CA ILE A 276 11.62 -10.82 2.22
C ILE A 276 10.64 -10.52 3.35
N ILE A 277 10.29 -9.25 3.59
CA ILE A 277 9.32 -8.85 4.62
C ILE A 277 8.01 -9.63 4.45
N VAL A 278 7.42 -9.58 3.26
CA VAL A 278 6.17 -10.30 2.95
C VAL A 278 6.28 -11.80 3.23
N SER A 279 7.38 -12.44 2.80
CA SER A 279 7.58 -13.87 3.03
C SER A 279 7.86 -14.24 4.48
N LYS A 280 8.53 -13.37 5.23
CA LYS A 280 8.87 -13.62 6.62
C LYS A 280 7.66 -13.49 7.51
N TYR A 281 6.85 -12.46 7.30
CA TYR A 281 5.61 -12.24 8.02
C TYR A 281 4.63 -13.42 7.83
N THR A 282 4.29 -13.80 6.59
CA THR A 282 3.37 -14.95 6.42
C THR A 282 3.98 -16.28 6.87
N GLY A 283 5.31 -16.38 6.82
CA GLY A 283 6.06 -17.52 7.33
C GLY A 283 6.09 -17.63 8.86
N SER A 284 6.02 -16.52 9.61
CA SER A 284 5.89 -16.56 11.08
C SER A 284 4.49 -17.00 11.50
N TYR A 285 3.47 -16.60 10.75
CA TYR A 285 2.06 -17.01 10.94
C TYR A 285 1.66 -18.24 10.13
N TRP A 286 2.54 -19.25 10.08
CA TRP A 286 2.32 -20.47 9.29
C TRP A 286 1.24 -21.39 9.87
N ILE A 287 0.87 -21.21 11.14
CA ILE A 287 -0.19 -22.00 11.77
C ILE A 287 -1.51 -21.56 11.14
N PRO A 288 -2.34 -22.49 10.62
CA PRO A 288 -3.58 -22.14 9.91
C PRO A 288 -4.67 -21.49 10.79
N LEU A 289 -4.37 -21.18 12.06
CA LEU A 289 -5.25 -20.43 12.96
C LEU A 289 -5.32 -18.97 12.51
N TYR A 290 -4.19 -18.43 12.05
CA TYR A 290 -4.09 -17.03 11.66
C TYR A 290 -4.52 -16.84 10.21
N ASN A 291 -5.45 -15.92 10.02
CA ASN A 291 -5.80 -15.39 8.71
C ASN A 291 -5.00 -14.10 8.54
N VAL A 292 -3.95 -14.16 7.72
CA VAL A 292 -3.06 -13.03 7.52
C VAL A 292 -2.86 -12.75 6.06
N THR A 293 -2.64 -11.49 5.73
CA THR A 293 -2.23 -11.03 4.39
C THR A 293 -1.01 -10.16 4.54
N GLN A 294 -0.14 -10.14 3.55
CA GLN A 294 0.97 -9.20 3.49
C GLN A 294 1.39 -9.04 2.05
N SER A 295 1.64 -7.80 1.64
CA SER A 295 1.97 -7.50 0.25
C SER A 295 2.85 -6.28 0.12
N ALA A 296 3.65 -6.27 -0.93
CA ALA A 296 4.50 -5.17 -1.35
C ALA A 296 3.94 -4.56 -2.64
N ILE A 297 3.68 -3.26 -2.62
CA ILE A 297 3.05 -2.50 -3.68
C ILE A 297 4.03 -1.49 -4.27
N ASP A 298 4.17 -1.51 -5.59
CA ASP A 298 4.84 -0.44 -6.34
C ASP A 298 3.90 0.77 -6.44
N VAL A 299 4.27 1.84 -5.74
CA VAL A 299 3.43 3.05 -5.62
C VAL A 299 3.36 3.80 -6.95
N ALA A 300 4.43 3.78 -7.75
CA ALA A 300 4.44 4.44 -9.06
C ALA A 300 3.55 3.69 -10.06
N ALA A 301 3.59 2.36 -10.06
CA ALA A 301 2.72 1.54 -10.90
C ALA A 301 1.23 1.76 -10.59
N LEU A 302 0.87 1.96 -9.32
CA LEU A 302 -0.52 2.28 -8.93
C LEU A 302 -1.01 3.60 -9.54
N LYS A 303 -0.13 4.59 -9.71
CA LYS A 303 -0.49 5.85 -10.36
C LYS A 303 -0.69 5.73 -11.85
N GLU A 304 0.20 5.00 -12.53
CA GLU A 304 0.08 4.75 -13.97
C GLU A 304 -1.18 3.93 -14.30
N PHE A 305 -1.66 3.12 -13.35
CA PHE A 305 -2.89 2.33 -13.46
C PHE A 305 -4.17 3.17 -13.53
N ARG A 306 -4.15 4.43 -13.07
CA ARG A 306 -5.33 5.30 -12.96
C ARG A 306 -6.19 5.36 -14.21
N ASP A 307 -5.58 5.54 -15.38
CA ASP A 307 -6.34 5.76 -16.61
C ASP A 307 -7.05 4.48 -17.07
N ASP A 308 -6.40 3.31 -16.94
CA ASP A 308 -7.04 2.02 -17.22
C ASP A 308 -8.11 1.67 -16.17
N PHE A 309 -7.90 2.05 -14.92
CA PHE A 309 -8.90 1.93 -13.86
C PHE A 309 -10.14 2.78 -14.15
N ASN A 310 -9.96 4.06 -14.51
CA ASN A 310 -11.07 4.94 -14.87
C ASN A 310 -11.79 4.44 -16.13
N PHE A 311 -11.06 3.97 -17.14
CA PHE A 311 -11.68 3.35 -18.32
C PHE A 311 -12.53 2.13 -17.96
N TRP A 312 -12.09 1.32 -16.99
CA TRP A 312 -12.87 0.21 -16.46
C TRP A 312 -14.13 0.67 -15.74
N VAL A 313 -14.03 1.70 -14.92
CA VAL A 313 -15.18 2.29 -14.23
C VAL A 313 -16.18 2.90 -15.21
N GLU A 314 -15.74 3.67 -16.20
CA GLU A 314 -16.59 4.21 -17.26
C GLU A 314 -17.33 3.10 -18.03
N ALA A 315 -16.62 2.01 -18.35
CA ALA A 315 -17.22 0.86 -19.01
C ALA A 315 -18.31 0.18 -18.15
N MET A 316 -18.17 0.20 -16.82
CA MET A 316 -19.21 -0.27 -15.89
C MET A 316 -20.38 0.72 -15.82
N LEU A 317 -20.12 2.01 -15.63
CA LEU A 317 -21.14 3.06 -15.55
C LEU A 317 -22.01 3.13 -16.83
N GLY A 318 -21.43 2.87 -17.99
CA GLY A 318 -22.11 2.85 -19.29
C GLY A 318 -23.01 1.61 -19.55
N LEU A 319 -23.08 0.66 -18.63
CA LEU A 319 -23.97 -0.50 -18.74
C LEU A 319 -25.44 -0.13 -18.54
N LYS A 320 -26.35 -0.99 -19.02
CA LYS A 320 -27.78 -0.84 -18.73
C LYS A 320 -28.08 -1.29 -17.30
N ASP A 321 -29.11 -0.73 -16.68
CA ASP A 321 -29.47 -1.02 -15.27
C ASP A 321 -29.61 -2.53 -14.97
N TYR A 322 -30.21 -3.31 -15.88
CA TYR A 322 -30.34 -4.77 -15.68
C TYR A 322 -29.00 -5.52 -15.76
N GLU A 323 -28.00 -4.97 -16.45
CA GLU A 323 -26.64 -5.52 -16.50
C GLU A 323 -25.88 -5.16 -15.22
N LYS A 324 -26.09 -3.94 -14.71
CA LYS A 324 -25.52 -3.49 -13.42
C LYS A 324 -25.96 -4.39 -12.26
N GLN A 325 -27.20 -4.89 -12.28
CA GLN A 325 -27.70 -5.83 -11.25
C GLN A 325 -26.88 -7.13 -11.15
N LEU A 326 -26.21 -7.56 -12.24
CA LEU A 326 -25.35 -8.75 -12.24
C LEU A 326 -24.09 -8.57 -11.36
N PHE A 327 -23.70 -7.33 -11.08
CA PHE A 327 -22.53 -7.02 -10.25
C PHE A 327 -22.74 -7.36 -8.79
N SER A 328 -23.98 -7.45 -8.29
CA SER A 328 -24.28 -7.87 -6.91
C SER A 328 -23.57 -9.17 -6.52
N ASN A 329 -23.44 -10.12 -7.46
CA ASN A 329 -22.73 -11.37 -7.20
C ASN A 329 -21.21 -11.16 -7.09
N ALA A 330 -20.59 -10.40 -8.02
CA ALA A 330 -19.16 -10.11 -7.94
C ALA A 330 -18.83 -9.28 -6.69
N TRP A 331 -19.68 -8.30 -6.37
CA TRP A 331 -19.60 -7.46 -5.19
C TRP A 331 -19.60 -8.30 -3.91
N ASN A 332 -20.63 -9.13 -3.71
CA ASN A 332 -20.79 -9.91 -2.48
C ASN A 332 -19.77 -11.04 -2.31
N ASN A 333 -19.10 -11.48 -3.39
CA ASN A 333 -18.14 -12.59 -3.34
C ASN A 333 -16.68 -12.15 -3.46
N ALA A 334 -16.40 -10.86 -3.67
CA ALA A 334 -15.05 -10.34 -3.58
C ALA A 334 -14.45 -10.67 -2.20
N GLN A 335 -13.13 -10.90 -2.14
CA GLN A 335 -12.47 -11.27 -0.89
C GLN A 335 -12.65 -10.10 0.06
N ARG A 336 -13.32 -10.32 1.20
CA ARG A 336 -13.50 -9.31 2.23
C ARG A 336 -12.41 -9.41 3.29
N PHE A 337 -12.24 -8.32 4.02
CA PHE A 337 -11.34 -8.21 5.15
C PHE A 337 -12.13 -7.86 6.42
N TYR A 338 -11.45 -7.48 7.50
CA TYR A 338 -12.09 -7.12 8.78
C TYR A 338 -13.32 -6.22 8.63
N TYR A 339 -13.17 -5.11 7.90
CA TYR A 339 -14.32 -4.32 7.50
C TYR A 339 -14.92 -4.97 6.25
N ASN A 340 -16.19 -5.36 6.35
CA ASN A 340 -16.93 -5.88 5.21
C ASN A 340 -16.94 -4.89 4.05
N SER A 341 -16.77 -3.60 4.29
CA SER A 341 -16.69 -2.59 3.24
C SER A 341 -15.35 -2.58 2.49
N TYR A 342 -14.36 -3.37 2.91
CA TYR A 342 -13.07 -3.51 2.23
C TYR A 342 -13.04 -4.82 1.47
N ALA A 343 -12.64 -4.76 0.21
CA ALA A 343 -12.49 -5.96 -0.61
C ALA A 343 -11.27 -5.92 -1.50
N ASP A 344 -10.82 -7.09 -1.94
CA ASP A 344 -9.70 -7.20 -2.87
C ASP A 344 -10.09 -6.72 -4.28
N LEU A 345 -9.34 -5.73 -4.79
CA LEU A 345 -9.58 -5.09 -6.08
C LEU A 345 -9.46 -6.07 -7.25
N PHE A 346 -8.39 -6.86 -7.29
CA PHE A 346 -8.12 -7.76 -8.42
C PHE A 346 -9.00 -9.00 -8.42
N HIS A 347 -9.40 -9.50 -7.26
CA HIS A 347 -10.36 -10.57 -7.12
C HIS A 347 -11.74 -10.09 -7.57
N PHE A 348 -12.16 -8.87 -7.20
CA PHE A 348 -13.38 -8.27 -7.73
C PHE A 348 -13.35 -8.20 -9.26
N ALA A 349 -12.27 -7.69 -9.86
CA ALA A 349 -12.11 -7.66 -11.32
C ALA A 349 -12.14 -9.07 -11.95
N LYS A 350 -11.56 -10.10 -11.30
CA LYS A 350 -11.64 -11.51 -11.75
C LYS A 350 -13.07 -12.05 -11.71
N LEU A 351 -13.86 -11.69 -10.70
CA LEU A 351 -15.26 -12.07 -10.61
C LEU A 351 -16.10 -11.39 -11.70
N VAL A 352 -15.82 -10.12 -12.02
CA VAL A 352 -16.42 -9.45 -13.19
C VAL A 352 -16.07 -10.21 -14.48
N ARG A 353 -14.78 -10.53 -14.68
CA ARG A 353 -14.30 -11.24 -15.88
C ARG A 353 -14.95 -12.61 -16.07
N LYS A 354 -15.04 -13.39 -14.99
CA LYS A 354 -15.51 -14.79 -15.03
C LYS A 354 -17.02 -14.91 -14.91
N GLY A 355 -17.66 -14.07 -14.10
CA GLY A 355 -19.08 -14.19 -13.75
C GLY A 355 -20.00 -13.34 -14.60
N ILE A 356 -19.56 -12.15 -15.04
CA ILE A 356 -20.45 -11.16 -15.67
C ILE A 356 -20.21 -11.10 -17.18
N LEU A 357 -18.95 -10.98 -17.62
CA LEU A 357 -18.62 -10.82 -19.05
C LEU A 357 -19.18 -11.93 -19.97
N PRO A 358 -19.25 -13.22 -19.57
CA PRO A 358 -19.86 -14.26 -20.41
C PRO A 358 -21.36 -14.06 -20.62
N ILE A 359 -22.04 -13.38 -19.70
CA ILE A 359 -23.49 -13.14 -19.75
C ILE A 359 -23.79 -11.92 -20.63
N ILE A 360 -23.11 -10.79 -20.36
CA ILE A 360 -23.41 -9.53 -21.04
C ILE A 360 -22.79 -9.42 -22.44
N GLY A 361 -21.67 -10.10 -22.70
CA GLY A 361 -20.98 -10.04 -24.00
C GLY A 361 -20.40 -8.66 -24.38
N ASN A 362 -20.32 -7.70 -23.44
CA ASN A 362 -19.83 -6.36 -23.69
C ASN A 362 -18.31 -6.37 -23.96
N LYS A 363 -17.91 -5.96 -25.18
CA LYS A 363 -16.49 -5.95 -25.61
C LYS A 363 -15.67 -4.86 -24.93
N ILE A 364 -16.26 -3.69 -24.68
CA ILE A 364 -15.58 -2.56 -24.03
C ILE A 364 -15.27 -2.92 -22.58
N LEU A 365 -16.26 -3.43 -21.83
CA LEU A 365 -16.02 -3.88 -20.46
C LEU A 365 -15.00 -5.01 -20.41
N ARG A 366 -15.02 -5.93 -21.38
CA ARG A 366 -14.03 -7.01 -21.47
C ARG A 366 -12.62 -6.47 -21.63
N GLU A 367 -12.42 -5.58 -22.58
CA GLU A 367 -11.12 -4.93 -22.80
C GLU A 367 -10.67 -4.19 -21.55
N ALA A 368 -11.53 -3.35 -20.96
CA ALA A 368 -11.20 -2.58 -19.77
C ALA A 368 -10.87 -3.48 -18.56
N THR A 369 -11.64 -4.56 -18.36
CA THR A 369 -11.35 -5.54 -17.29
C THR A 369 -10.03 -6.27 -17.53
N ASP A 370 -9.73 -6.65 -18.78
CA ASP A 370 -8.47 -7.30 -19.12
C ASP A 370 -7.26 -6.36 -18.91
N ARG A 371 -7.40 -5.06 -19.17
CA ARG A 371 -6.38 -4.04 -18.87
C ARG A 371 -6.13 -3.93 -17.37
N VAL A 372 -7.18 -3.77 -16.55
CA VAL A 372 -7.06 -3.74 -15.08
C VAL A 372 -6.33 -4.97 -14.55
N LEU A 373 -6.68 -6.17 -15.03
CA LEU A 373 -6.03 -7.40 -14.58
C LEU A 373 -4.59 -7.54 -15.05
N SER A 374 -4.18 -6.86 -16.13
CA SER A 374 -2.79 -6.85 -16.58
C SER A 374 -1.86 -6.05 -15.67
N TRP A 375 -2.41 -5.20 -14.80
CA TRP A 375 -1.66 -4.42 -13.82
C TRP A 375 -1.32 -5.18 -12.55
N GLU A 376 -1.96 -6.31 -12.27
CA GLU A 376 -1.82 -7.03 -11.00
C GLU A 376 -0.35 -7.32 -10.67
N ASP A 377 0.40 -7.95 -11.57
CA ASP A 377 1.82 -8.29 -11.35
C ASP A 377 2.77 -7.07 -11.45
N ARG A 378 2.28 -5.92 -11.94
CA ARG A 378 3.06 -4.66 -12.00
C ARG A 378 2.92 -3.86 -10.70
N ILE A 379 1.70 -3.82 -10.14
CA ILE A 379 1.39 -3.12 -8.90
C ILE A 379 1.81 -3.98 -7.70
N VAL A 380 1.47 -5.26 -7.70
CA VAL A 380 1.73 -6.18 -6.59
C VAL A 380 3.07 -6.88 -6.82
N ILE A 381 4.15 -6.26 -6.31
CA ILE A 381 5.51 -6.82 -6.34
C ILE A 381 5.55 -8.22 -5.74
N LYS A 382 4.79 -8.41 -4.65
CA LYS A 382 4.55 -9.70 -4.00
C LYS A 382 3.33 -9.61 -3.12
N SER A 383 2.53 -10.67 -3.12
CA SER A 383 1.50 -10.92 -2.10
C SER A 383 1.68 -12.31 -1.52
N SER A 384 1.37 -12.47 -0.24
CA SER A 384 1.32 -13.75 0.44
C SER A 384 0.20 -13.74 1.47
N THR A 385 -0.40 -14.90 1.67
CA THR A 385 -1.51 -15.07 2.62
C THR A 385 -1.25 -16.27 3.54
N GLY A 386 -1.80 -16.22 4.75
CA GLY A 386 -1.93 -17.34 5.67
C GLY A 386 -3.40 -17.58 6.01
N GLY A 387 -3.77 -18.83 6.31
CA GLY A 387 -5.16 -19.21 6.57
C GLY A 387 -6.01 -19.35 5.31
N SER A 388 -7.02 -20.22 5.36
CA SER A 388 -7.84 -20.57 4.19
C SER A 388 -8.90 -19.52 3.83
N SER A 389 -9.24 -18.63 4.77
CA SER A 389 -10.23 -17.58 4.54
C SER A 389 -9.69 -16.42 3.70
N MET A 390 -8.36 -16.26 3.62
CA MET A 390 -7.67 -15.22 2.86
C MET A 390 -7.17 -15.69 1.49
N LYS A 391 -7.55 -16.90 1.05
CA LYS A 391 -7.03 -17.53 -0.18
C LYS A 391 -7.25 -16.73 -1.47
N ASN A 392 -8.21 -15.80 -1.47
CA ASN A 392 -8.52 -14.97 -2.63
C ASN A 392 -7.96 -13.56 -2.52
N ALA A 393 -7.25 -13.22 -1.44
CA ALA A 393 -6.52 -11.97 -1.34
C ALA A 393 -5.34 -11.96 -2.33
N ARG A 394 -5.14 -10.81 -2.98
CA ARG A 394 -4.25 -10.57 -4.12
C ARG A 394 -3.29 -9.44 -3.82
N GLY A 395 -3.40 -8.77 -2.69
CA GLY A 395 -2.44 -7.81 -2.18
C GLY A 395 -2.89 -6.36 -2.20
N LEU A 396 -4.07 -6.02 -2.72
CA LEU A 396 -4.54 -4.63 -2.71
C LEU A 396 -6.04 -4.57 -2.47
N SER A 397 -6.41 -4.06 -1.30
CA SER A 397 -7.80 -3.82 -0.95
C SER A 397 -8.29 -2.48 -1.54
N ILE A 398 -9.61 -2.35 -1.67
CA ILE A 398 -10.33 -1.15 -2.07
C ILE A 398 -11.68 -1.12 -1.33
N HIS A 399 -12.24 0.06 -1.11
CA HIS A 399 -13.58 0.15 -0.55
C HIS A 399 -14.63 -0.28 -1.56
N ILE A 400 -15.62 -1.02 -1.09
CA ILE A 400 -16.73 -1.46 -1.92
C ILE A 400 -18.00 -1.58 -1.05
N ASP A 401 -18.47 -0.41 -0.60
CA ASP A 401 -19.74 -0.20 0.10
C ASP A 401 -20.35 1.16 -0.28
N ASN A 402 -21.59 1.40 0.16
CA ASN A 402 -22.29 2.65 -0.07
C ASN A 402 -21.61 3.83 0.63
N LEU A 403 -21.53 4.97 -0.05
CA LEU A 403 -20.99 6.21 0.52
C LEU A 403 -22.12 7.19 0.86
N PRO A 404 -22.43 7.42 2.15
CA PRO A 404 -23.34 8.50 2.56
C PRO A 404 -22.93 9.84 1.96
N ALA A 405 -23.85 10.74 1.64
CA ALA A 405 -23.54 12.00 0.95
C ALA A 405 -22.45 12.86 1.63
N HIS A 406 -22.34 12.76 2.96
CA HIS A 406 -21.35 13.48 3.77
C HIS A 406 -20.10 12.65 4.12
N SER A 407 -19.87 11.54 3.42
CA SER A 407 -18.69 10.69 3.61
C SER A 407 -17.40 11.47 3.36
N TYR A 408 -16.43 11.33 4.26
CA TYR A 408 -15.08 11.84 4.10
C TYR A 408 -14.35 11.18 2.94
N TYR A 409 -14.79 9.99 2.50
CA TYR A 409 -14.21 9.28 1.36
C TYR A 409 -14.04 10.16 0.12
N ARG A 410 -15.06 10.98 -0.19
CA ARG A 410 -15.07 11.88 -1.37
C ARG A 410 -14.00 12.97 -1.32
N HIS A 411 -13.36 13.16 -0.17
CA HIS A 411 -12.25 14.09 -0.03
C HIS A 411 -10.87 13.43 -0.20
N LEU A 412 -10.80 12.10 -0.26
CA LEU A 412 -9.55 11.39 -0.53
C LEU A 412 -9.07 11.74 -1.95
N ALA A 413 -7.76 11.88 -2.12
CA ALA A 413 -7.18 12.10 -3.44
C ALA A 413 -7.53 10.96 -4.41
N PHE A 414 -7.63 9.73 -3.92
CA PHE A 414 -8.08 8.58 -4.73
C PHE A 414 -9.48 8.78 -5.31
N ALA A 415 -10.44 9.23 -4.49
CA ALA A 415 -11.79 9.50 -4.96
C ALA A 415 -11.81 10.67 -5.95
N GLN A 416 -11.04 11.73 -5.69
CA GLN A 416 -10.99 12.91 -6.56
C GLN A 416 -10.29 12.65 -7.90
N ASP A 417 -9.30 11.76 -7.92
CA ASP A 417 -8.50 11.47 -9.11
C ASP A 417 -9.08 10.31 -9.92
N THR A 418 -9.88 9.43 -9.33
CA THR A 418 -10.50 8.29 -9.99
C THR A 418 -12.00 8.50 -10.20
N LEU A 419 -12.68 7.52 -10.80
CA LEU A 419 -14.14 7.51 -10.93
C LEU A 419 -14.83 6.55 -9.96
N TRP A 420 -14.10 6.09 -8.94
CA TRP A 420 -14.57 5.00 -8.10
C TRP A 420 -15.75 5.40 -7.23
N ASP A 421 -15.83 6.64 -6.73
CA ASP A 421 -16.98 7.07 -5.94
C ASP A 421 -18.25 7.25 -6.78
N GLU A 422 -18.16 7.53 -8.08
CA GLU A 422 -19.30 7.40 -9.00
C GLU A 422 -19.75 5.94 -9.12
N PHE A 423 -18.80 5.01 -9.28
CA PHE A 423 -19.12 3.58 -9.29
C PHE A 423 -19.82 3.14 -8.00
N LEU A 424 -19.27 3.53 -6.85
CA LEU A 424 -19.85 3.22 -5.55
C LEU A 424 -21.23 3.86 -5.36
N THR A 425 -21.52 4.99 -6.00
CA THR A 425 -22.84 5.64 -5.93
C THR A 425 -23.87 4.91 -6.81
N GLU A 426 -23.47 4.41 -7.98
CA GLU A 426 -24.37 3.76 -8.94
C GLU A 426 -24.59 2.26 -8.70
N PHE A 427 -23.59 1.55 -8.16
CA PHE A 427 -23.58 0.09 -8.09
C PHE A 427 -23.93 -0.48 -6.71
N THR A 428 -24.31 0.36 -5.74
CA THR A 428 -24.69 -0.08 -4.40
C THR A 428 -25.85 -1.10 -4.46
N PRO A 429 -25.61 -2.37 -4.10
CA PRO A 429 -26.70 -3.33 -3.97
C PRO A 429 -27.64 -2.89 -2.84
N LEU A 430 -28.93 -3.23 -2.93
CA LEU A 430 -29.83 -3.12 -1.77
C LEU A 430 -29.20 -3.88 -0.58
N PRO A 431 -29.16 -3.29 0.62
CA PRO A 431 -28.40 -3.86 1.73
C PRO A 431 -28.95 -5.26 2.08
N PRO A 432 -28.08 -6.25 2.32
CA PRO A 432 -28.51 -7.46 3.02
C PRO A 432 -29.02 -7.08 4.43
N PRO A 433 -29.93 -7.89 5.04
CA PRO A 433 -30.46 -7.58 6.36
C PRO A 433 -29.32 -7.41 7.37
N PRO A 434 -29.42 -6.44 8.29
CA PRO A 434 -28.33 -6.13 9.20
C PRO A 434 -28.01 -7.34 10.09
N PRO A 435 -26.72 -7.67 10.28
CA PRO A 435 -26.33 -8.61 11.32
C PRO A 435 -26.67 -8.02 12.70
N PRO A 436 -26.91 -8.85 13.73
CA PRO A 436 -27.25 -8.36 15.06
C PRO A 436 -26.15 -7.43 15.60
N GLU A 437 -26.52 -6.21 16.01
CA GLU A 437 -25.62 -5.23 16.61
C GLU A 437 -24.84 -5.85 17.78
N GLN A 438 -23.52 -5.93 17.64
CA GLN A 438 -22.62 -6.08 18.78
C GLN A 438 -21.76 -4.82 18.83
N GLY A 439 -21.99 -4.00 19.85
CA GLY A 439 -21.24 -2.77 20.08
C GLY A 439 -19.74 -3.04 20.13
N LEU A 440 -19.01 -2.49 19.17
CA LEU A 440 -17.55 -2.49 19.14
C LEU A 440 -17.06 -1.41 20.10
N THR A 441 -16.56 -1.83 21.26
CA THR A 441 -15.67 -1.00 22.09
C THR A 441 -14.24 -1.22 21.63
N ALA A 442 -13.36 -0.24 21.84
CA ALA A 442 -11.93 -0.24 21.47
C ALA A 442 -11.08 -1.38 22.08
N ALA A 443 -11.70 -2.36 22.73
CA ALA A 443 -11.07 -3.58 23.24
C ALA A 443 -11.23 -4.80 22.29
N ALA A 444 -11.78 -4.62 21.08
CA ALA A 444 -12.05 -5.73 20.16
C ALA A 444 -10.84 -6.20 19.32
N CYS A 445 -9.64 -5.66 19.56
CA CYS A 445 -8.44 -6.02 18.80
C CYS A 445 -7.79 -7.37 19.22
N SER A 446 -8.43 -8.15 20.10
CA SER A 446 -7.82 -9.38 20.64
C SER A 446 -8.70 -10.63 20.67
N SER A 447 -9.86 -10.70 19.98
CA SER A 447 -10.75 -11.87 20.20
C SER A 447 -11.55 -12.43 19.02
N ARG A 448 -11.25 -12.08 17.76
CA ARG A 448 -11.80 -12.80 16.59
C ARG A 448 -10.76 -13.10 15.52
N GLN A 449 -9.74 -13.88 15.87
CA GLN A 449 -8.75 -14.42 14.93
C GLN A 449 -8.75 -15.96 14.88
N TYR A 450 -9.88 -16.61 15.09
CA TYR A 450 -9.94 -18.07 14.95
C TYR A 450 -10.54 -18.45 13.60
N ALA A 451 -9.68 -18.87 12.67
CA ALA A 451 -10.11 -19.88 11.70
C ALA A 451 -10.71 -21.07 12.46
N PRO A 452 -11.73 -21.77 11.92
CA PRO A 452 -12.32 -22.89 12.63
C PRO A 452 -11.25 -23.95 12.91
N ASP A 453 -11.10 -24.25 14.19
CA ASP A 453 -10.29 -25.30 14.84
C ASP A 453 -10.33 -26.66 14.09
N SER A 454 -11.36 -26.90 13.28
CA SER A 454 -11.53 -28.09 12.46
C SER A 454 -10.43 -28.30 11.41
N SER A 455 -9.95 -27.26 10.72
CA SER A 455 -9.03 -27.45 9.58
C SER A 455 -7.63 -27.94 9.98
N ILE A 456 -7.13 -27.49 11.14
CA ILE A 456 -5.82 -27.89 11.67
C ILE A 456 -5.89 -29.28 12.28
N LYS A 457 -6.95 -29.54 13.04
CA LYS A 457 -7.23 -30.85 13.59
C LYS A 457 -7.34 -31.89 12.49
N GLU A 458 -8.00 -31.57 11.38
CA GLU A 458 -8.08 -32.44 10.21
C GLU A 458 -6.71 -32.70 9.58
N MET A 459 -5.89 -31.67 9.35
CA MET A 459 -4.54 -31.84 8.81
C MET A 459 -3.66 -32.72 9.70
N ILE A 460 -3.63 -32.46 11.01
CA ILE A 460 -2.83 -33.22 11.98
C ILE A 460 -3.34 -34.65 12.10
N THR A 461 -4.67 -34.83 12.10
CA THR A 461 -5.30 -36.16 12.07
C THR A 461 -4.96 -36.91 10.80
N GLU A 462 -4.94 -36.26 9.64
CA GLU A 462 -4.59 -36.87 8.35
C GLU A 462 -3.12 -37.30 8.30
N LEU A 463 -2.19 -36.49 8.82
CA LEU A 463 -0.79 -36.91 9.01
C LEU A 463 -0.69 -38.14 9.92
N GLY A 464 -1.49 -38.16 11.00
CA GLY A 464 -1.67 -39.32 11.86
C GLY A 464 -2.16 -40.55 11.11
N ARG A 465 -3.22 -40.42 10.30
CA ARG A 465 -3.76 -41.53 9.49
C ARG A 465 -2.76 -42.07 8.48
N ARG A 466 -1.90 -41.21 7.92
CA ARG A 466 -0.84 -41.60 6.99
C ARG A 466 0.37 -42.23 7.68
N GLY A 467 0.42 -42.22 9.01
CA GLY A 467 1.56 -42.73 9.78
C GLY A 467 2.83 -41.88 9.64
N ASP A 468 2.70 -40.60 9.26
CA ASP A 468 3.83 -39.72 8.99
C ASP A 468 4.41 -39.12 10.29
N SER A 469 5.03 -39.97 11.11
CA SER A 469 5.60 -39.59 12.40
C SER A 469 6.72 -38.54 12.25
N SER A 470 7.45 -38.55 11.13
CA SER A 470 8.50 -37.55 10.85
C SER A 470 7.91 -36.16 10.62
N ALA A 471 6.84 -36.04 9.84
CA ALA A 471 6.13 -34.77 9.65
C ALA A 471 5.53 -34.25 10.96
N LEU A 472 4.92 -35.13 11.77
CA LEU A 472 4.37 -34.76 13.08
C LEU A 472 5.47 -34.28 14.03
N LYS A 473 6.64 -34.93 14.06
CA LYS A 473 7.79 -34.47 14.85
C LYS A 473 8.27 -33.09 14.42
N GLY A 474 8.47 -32.88 13.12
CA GLY A 474 8.87 -31.58 12.58
C GLY A 474 7.85 -30.48 12.88
N LEU A 475 6.56 -30.81 12.85
CA LEU A 475 5.48 -29.91 13.22
C LEU A 475 5.54 -29.53 14.71
N ALA A 476 5.73 -30.51 15.61
CA ALA A 476 5.87 -30.27 17.05
C ALA A 476 7.10 -29.41 17.37
N GLU A 477 8.23 -29.64 16.71
CA GLU A 477 9.44 -28.82 16.86
C GLU A 477 9.20 -27.38 16.41
N ARG A 478 8.49 -27.18 15.28
CA ARG A 478 8.12 -25.84 14.81
C ARG A 478 7.17 -25.13 15.76
N VAL A 479 6.19 -25.83 16.34
CA VAL A 479 5.28 -25.23 17.33
C VAL A 479 6.05 -24.83 18.58
N ARG A 480 6.97 -25.67 19.09
CA ARG A 480 7.81 -25.33 20.27
C ARG A 480 8.75 -24.15 20.04
N ALA A 481 9.11 -23.88 18.79
CA ALA A 481 9.99 -22.77 18.42
C ALA A 481 9.24 -21.44 18.23
N LEU A 482 7.92 -21.42 18.41
CA LEU A 482 7.13 -20.19 18.32
C LEU A 482 7.51 -19.19 19.44
N PRO A 483 7.33 -17.88 19.20
CA PRO A 483 7.37 -16.88 20.25
C PRO A 483 6.44 -17.25 21.42
N PRO A 484 6.76 -16.85 22.67
CA PRO A 484 5.99 -17.26 23.85
C PRO A 484 4.47 -17.02 23.74
N ARG A 485 4.04 -15.92 23.13
CA ARG A 485 2.61 -15.59 22.94
C ARG A 485 1.92 -16.56 21.98
N MET A 486 2.50 -16.74 20.79
CA MET A 486 2.00 -17.73 19.83
C MET A 486 2.03 -19.17 20.39
N LEU A 487 3.01 -19.50 21.22
CA LEU A 487 3.11 -20.82 21.84
C LEU A 487 1.98 -21.07 22.84
N GLU A 488 1.58 -20.06 23.61
CA GLU A 488 0.43 -20.14 24.52
C GLU A 488 -0.85 -20.46 23.74
N GLU A 489 -1.08 -19.77 22.63
CA GLU A 489 -2.22 -19.99 21.74
C GLU A 489 -2.16 -21.36 21.02
N ALA A 490 -0.95 -21.80 20.64
CA ALA A 490 -0.73 -23.07 19.94
C ALA A 490 -0.65 -24.29 20.88
N GLY A 491 -0.78 -24.11 22.20
CA GLY A 491 -0.71 -25.20 23.20
C GLY A 491 -1.61 -26.40 22.88
N PRO A 492 -2.91 -26.19 22.60
CA PRO A 492 -3.82 -27.28 22.23
C PRO A 492 -3.41 -28.03 20.95
N ILE A 493 -2.76 -27.34 20.00
CA ILE A 493 -2.23 -27.96 18.77
C ILE A 493 -1.04 -28.85 19.11
N LEU A 494 -0.12 -28.38 19.95
CA LEU A 494 1.04 -29.17 20.37
C LEU A 494 0.61 -30.44 21.12
N GLU A 495 -0.38 -30.33 22.01
CA GLU A 495 -0.95 -31.48 22.72
C GLU A 495 -1.53 -32.52 21.77
N LEU A 496 -2.28 -32.08 20.75
CA LEU A 496 -2.85 -32.97 19.74
C LEU A 496 -1.76 -33.69 18.93
N ILE A 497 -0.73 -32.96 18.48
CA ILE A 497 0.39 -33.55 17.71
C ILE A 497 1.08 -34.63 18.55
N GLU A 498 1.39 -34.33 19.81
CA GLU A 498 2.05 -35.29 20.71
C GLU A 498 1.16 -36.47 21.06
N GLN A 499 -0.15 -36.26 21.20
CA GLN A 499 -1.10 -37.36 21.40
C GLN A 499 -1.12 -38.31 20.21
N ILE A 500 -1.21 -37.79 18.97
CA ILE A 500 -1.21 -38.63 17.76
C ILE A 500 0.14 -39.34 17.59
N ARG A 501 1.25 -38.63 17.82
CA ARG A 501 2.60 -39.22 17.74
C ARG A 501 2.76 -40.40 18.71
N ARG A 502 2.31 -40.25 19.96
CA ARG A 502 2.30 -41.35 20.95
C ARG A 502 1.46 -42.55 20.55
N ASN A 503 0.44 -42.37 19.70
CA ASN A 503 -0.39 -43.49 19.22
C ASN A 503 0.21 -44.20 18.00
N LEU A 504 1.21 -43.59 17.33
CA LEU A 504 1.94 -44.17 16.20
C LEU A 504 3.20 -44.92 16.62
N GLU A 505 3.73 -44.62 17.81
CA GLU A 505 4.84 -45.30 18.49
C GLU A 505 4.33 -46.50 19.29
#